data_AF-I0UXE3-F1
#
_entry.id   AF-I0UXE3-F1
#
_cell.length_a   1.000
_cell.length_b   1.000
_cell.length_c   1.000
_cell.angle_alpha   90.00
_cell.angle_beta   90.00
_cell.angle_gamma   90.00
#
_symmetry.space_group_name_H-M   'P 1'
#
loop_
_entity.id
_entity.type
_entity.pdbx_description
1 polymer ?
#
loop_
_entity_poly.entity_id
_entity_poly.type
_entity_poly.pdbx_seq_one_letter_code
_entity_poly.pdbx_strand_id
1 'polypeptide(L)'
;MSRQVGEFSTRRRDGAHVTKRLTRQHPTGARFVTAMSATGTAGMRSYLDALQASGVRLADELQLLGSEPLTIRHRWVPGPNLLDAANHTEPASFAAAVAEIAHWIRALDGSDARLDANLANFCLTDDRPVLVDVLPPLIPSLRPKPVNLFDELFAVLCFDTPVLLDAFLGYALRACLHTPNRTPARELLPVVRDFAADDDADAGFPATWFRVRLQLAASAACGEVAVESVHDFFSLTSVLGFGQLSEHARRHRIDAVARRIQEWS
;
A
#
# COMPACT_ATOMS: atom_id res chain seq x y z
N MET A 1 -20.48 -15.79 -8.22
CA MET A 1 -19.03 -15.84 -7.87
C MET A 1 -18.39 -14.56 -8.36
N SER A 2 -18.26 -13.56 -7.48
CA SER A 2 -17.68 -12.27 -7.82
C SER A 2 -16.16 -12.40 -7.91
N ARG A 3 -15.57 -12.15 -9.09
CA ARG A 3 -14.12 -11.94 -9.22
C ARG A 3 -13.80 -10.65 -8.48
N GLN A 4 -13.21 -10.75 -7.29
CA GLN A 4 -12.68 -9.58 -6.61
C GLN A 4 -11.58 -8.98 -7.49
N VAL A 5 -11.88 -7.78 -7.97
CA VAL A 5 -11.03 -6.90 -8.73
C VAL A 5 -9.94 -6.41 -7.80
N GLY A 6 -8.74 -6.97 -7.99
CA GLY A 6 -7.51 -6.52 -7.37
C GLY A 6 -6.34 -6.96 -8.25
N GLU A 7 -5.58 -5.98 -8.71
CA GLU A 7 -4.13 -6.06 -8.92
C GLU A 7 -3.60 -6.70 -10.21
N PHE A 8 -2.47 -6.14 -10.64
CA PHE A 8 -1.76 -6.35 -11.89
C PHE A 8 -1.14 -7.76 -12.07
N SER A 9 -1.56 -8.77 -11.31
CA SER A 9 -0.95 -10.10 -11.31
C SER A 9 -1.99 -11.22 -11.27
N THR A 10 -1.80 -12.24 -12.10
CA THR A 10 -2.54 -13.50 -11.96
C THR A 10 -1.83 -14.36 -10.92
N ARG A 11 -2.48 -14.59 -9.77
CA ARG A 11 -1.98 -15.48 -8.71
C ARG A 11 -2.38 -16.92 -9.03
N ARG A 12 -1.41 -17.81 -9.23
CA ARG A 12 -1.66 -19.27 -9.29
C ARG A 12 -0.86 -19.96 -8.19
N ARG A 13 -1.55 -20.68 -7.31
CA ARG A 13 -0.93 -21.63 -6.39
C ARG A 13 -0.70 -22.94 -7.14
N ASP A 14 0.52 -23.43 -7.11
CA ASP A 14 0.93 -24.72 -7.66
C ASP A 14 1.64 -25.51 -6.57
N GLY A 15 0.90 -26.41 -5.90
CA GLY A 15 1.35 -27.11 -4.71
C GLY A 15 1.76 -26.15 -3.57
N ALA A 16 3.05 -26.19 -3.22
CA ALA A 16 3.66 -25.39 -2.17
C ALA A 16 4.15 -24.01 -2.64
N HIS A 17 3.98 -23.66 -3.92
CA HIS A 17 4.51 -22.43 -4.49
C HIS A 17 3.41 -21.53 -5.03
N VAL A 18 3.71 -20.23 -5.06
CA VAL A 18 2.92 -19.20 -5.71
C VAL A 18 3.71 -18.68 -6.89
N THR A 19 3.07 -18.59 -8.05
CA THR A 19 3.61 -17.91 -9.22
C THR A 19 2.78 -16.67 -9.51
N LYS A 20 3.47 -15.53 -9.70
CA LYS A 20 2.87 -14.26 -10.10
C LYS A 20 3.47 -13.81 -11.40
N ARG A 21 2.59 -13.33 -12.29
CA ARG A 21 2.94 -12.87 -13.63
C ARG A 21 2.38 -11.48 -13.84
N LEU A 22 3.25 -10.53 -14.17
CA LEU A 22 2.89 -9.16 -14.53
C LEU A 22 2.69 -9.07 -16.05
N THR A 23 1.50 -8.67 -16.50
CA THR A 23 1.18 -8.54 -17.93
C THR A 23 0.67 -7.13 -18.26
N ARG A 24 0.81 -6.70 -19.53
CA ARG A 24 0.42 -5.37 -20.01
C ARG A 24 -1.09 -5.21 -20.27
N GLN A 25 -1.94 -6.12 -19.79
CA GLN A 25 -3.32 -6.25 -20.26
C GLN A 25 -4.30 -5.18 -19.72
N HIS A 26 -3.93 -4.42 -18.69
CA HIS A 26 -4.81 -3.38 -18.12
C HIS A 26 -4.44 -1.97 -18.61
N PRO A 27 -5.34 -1.23 -19.30
CA PRO A 27 -5.04 0.07 -19.91
C PRO A 27 -4.49 1.10 -18.92
N THR A 28 -5.07 1.17 -17.72
CA THR A 28 -4.73 2.19 -16.71
C THR A 28 -3.36 2.01 -16.07
N GLY A 29 -2.77 0.81 -16.12
CA GLY A 29 -1.42 0.59 -15.61
C GLY A 29 -0.44 0.07 -16.65
N ALA A 30 -0.82 0.01 -17.92
CA ALA A 30 0.04 -0.43 -18.99
C ALA A 30 1.34 0.38 -19.06
N ARG A 31 1.30 1.69 -18.76
CA ARG A 31 2.50 2.55 -18.71
C ARG A 31 3.45 2.19 -17.56
N PHE A 32 2.91 1.95 -16.37
CA PHE A 32 3.69 1.49 -15.21
C PHE A 32 4.29 0.10 -15.49
N VAL A 33 3.48 -0.84 -15.98
CA VAL A 33 3.95 -2.17 -16.35
C VAL A 33 4.99 -2.11 -17.47
N THR A 34 4.84 -1.22 -18.46
CA THR A 34 5.81 -1.06 -19.55
C THR A 34 7.14 -0.51 -19.04
N ALA A 35 7.11 0.57 -18.26
CA ALA A 35 8.31 1.15 -17.66
C ALA A 35 9.05 0.13 -16.78
N MET A 36 8.30 -0.65 -16.00
CA MET A 36 8.86 -1.67 -15.12
C MET A 36 9.33 -2.93 -15.86
N SER A 37 8.65 -3.33 -16.95
CA SER A 37 9.08 -4.47 -17.78
C SER A 37 10.40 -4.21 -18.50
N ALA A 38 10.73 -2.93 -18.78
CA ALA A 38 11.97 -2.55 -19.45
C ALA A 38 13.24 -2.86 -18.64
N THR A 39 13.10 -3.07 -17.33
CA THR A 39 14.23 -3.39 -16.43
C THR A 39 14.83 -4.77 -16.65
N GLY A 40 14.04 -5.69 -17.20
CA GLY A 40 14.42 -7.08 -17.38
C GLY A 40 14.87 -7.77 -16.08
N THR A 41 15.59 -8.88 -16.24
CA THR A 41 16.07 -9.68 -15.09
C THR A 41 17.08 -8.92 -14.22
N ALA A 42 17.96 -8.14 -14.81
CA ALA A 42 19.00 -7.42 -14.07
C ALA A 42 18.40 -6.37 -13.15
N GLY A 43 17.51 -5.50 -13.65
CA GLY A 43 16.89 -4.48 -12.81
C GLY A 43 15.92 -5.06 -11.78
N MET A 44 15.24 -6.18 -12.07
CA MET A 44 14.46 -6.88 -11.05
C MET A 44 15.34 -7.43 -9.92
N ARG A 45 16.53 -7.97 -10.23
CA ARG A 45 17.47 -8.40 -9.19
C ARG A 45 17.93 -7.22 -8.35
N SER A 46 18.36 -6.12 -8.97
CA SER A 46 18.75 -4.91 -8.23
C SER A 46 17.62 -4.37 -7.33
N TYR A 47 16.37 -4.42 -7.80
CA TYR A 47 15.21 -4.07 -6.98
C TYR A 47 15.07 -4.99 -5.76
N LEU A 48 15.14 -6.31 -5.95
CA LEU A 48 15.06 -7.28 -4.84
C LEU A 48 16.25 -7.16 -3.87
N ASP A 49 17.45 -6.93 -4.38
CA ASP A 49 18.66 -6.71 -3.58
C ASP A 49 18.51 -5.45 -2.71
N ALA A 50 17.95 -4.37 -3.26
CA ALA A 50 17.65 -3.14 -2.51
C ALA A 50 16.61 -3.40 -1.40
N LEU A 51 15.54 -4.15 -1.68
CA LEU A 51 14.57 -4.54 -0.65
C LEU A 51 15.26 -5.31 0.49
N GLN A 52 16.06 -6.33 0.16
CA GLN A 52 16.76 -7.14 1.15
C GLN A 52 17.79 -6.34 1.94
N ALA A 53 18.53 -5.44 1.30
CA ALA A 53 19.51 -4.56 1.94
C ALA A 53 18.87 -3.60 2.94
N SER A 54 17.64 -3.16 2.69
CA SER A 54 16.82 -2.36 3.63
C SER A 54 16.12 -3.21 4.70
N GLY A 55 16.42 -4.51 4.78
CA GLY A 55 15.90 -5.42 5.80
C GLY A 55 14.53 -6.01 5.51
N VAL A 56 13.97 -5.81 4.31
CA VAL A 56 12.67 -6.37 3.92
C VAL A 56 12.75 -7.88 3.89
N ARG A 57 11.85 -8.55 4.63
CA ARG A 57 11.74 -10.00 4.55
C ARG A 57 10.90 -10.42 3.35
N LEU A 58 11.57 -11.07 2.40
CA LEU A 58 10.94 -11.65 1.23
C LEU A 58 10.55 -13.11 1.50
N ALA A 59 9.56 -13.60 0.75
CA ALA A 59 9.17 -15.01 0.81
C ALA A 59 10.33 -15.95 0.42
N ASP A 60 10.39 -17.12 1.07
CA ASP A 60 11.40 -18.14 0.79
C ASP A 60 11.34 -18.62 -0.66
N GLU A 61 12.49 -19.04 -1.17
CA GLU A 61 12.64 -19.56 -2.54
C GLU A 61 12.14 -18.58 -3.62
N LEU A 62 12.19 -17.26 -3.35
CA LEU A 62 11.86 -16.25 -4.34
C LEU A 62 12.82 -16.36 -5.54
N GLN A 63 12.24 -16.58 -6.71
CA GLN A 63 12.92 -16.79 -7.98
C GLN A 63 12.26 -15.97 -9.07
N LEU A 64 13.08 -15.40 -9.93
CA LEU A 64 12.63 -14.82 -11.19
C LEU A 64 12.65 -15.91 -12.28
N LEU A 65 11.46 -16.27 -12.78
CA LEU A 65 11.28 -17.30 -13.80
C LEU A 65 11.37 -16.76 -15.23
N GLY A 66 11.06 -15.48 -15.43
CA GLY A 66 11.08 -14.84 -16.75
C GLY A 66 10.94 -13.33 -16.67
N SER A 67 11.44 -12.62 -17.68
CA SER A 67 11.39 -11.15 -17.78
C SER A 67 10.32 -10.63 -18.74
N GLU A 68 9.87 -11.46 -19.70
CA GLU A 68 8.80 -11.09 -20.62
C GLU A 68 7.86 -12.28 -20.86
N PRO A 69 6.74 -12.35 -20.12
CA PRO A 69 6.34 -11.44 -19.05
C PRO A 69 7.15 -11.63 -17.78
N LEU A 70 7.28 -10.56 -17.00
CA LEU A 70 7.93 -10.60 -15.70
C LEU A 70 7.17 -11.59 -14.80
N THR A 71 7.84 -12.67 -14.42
CA THR A 71 7.24 -13.80 -13.73
C THR A 71 8.10 -14.19 -12.55
N ILE A 72 7.54 -14.13 -11.34
CA ILE A 72 8.20 -14.55 -10.11
C ILE A 72 7.53 -15.79 -9.55
N ARG A 73 8.29 -16.58 -8.80
CA ARG A 73 7.79 -17.69 -8.01
C ARG A 73 8.42 -17.63 -6.63
N HIS A 74 7.66 -17.95 -5.59
CA HIS A 74 8.18 -18.13 -4.25
C HIS A 74 7.40 -19.25 -3.54
N ARG A 75 7.92 -19.73 -2.42
CA ARG A 75 7.21 -20.66 -1.55
C ARG A 75 6.01 -19.96 -0.92
N TRP A 76 4.91 -20.70 -0.77
CA TRP A 76 3.73 -20.25 -0.03
C TRP A 76 4.13 -19.88 1.40
N VAL A 77 3.79 -18.66 1.82
CA VAL A 77 3.98 -18.21 3.20
C VAL A 77 2.71 -18.55 3.98
N PRO A 78 2.79 -19.35 5.06
CA PRO A 78 1.64 -19.64 5.91
C PRO A 78 1.23 -18.40 6.70
N GLY A 79 -0.04 -18.35 7.11
CA GLY A 79 -0.59 -17.27 7.93
C GLY A 79 -1.54 -16.33 7.19
N PRO A 80 -2.25 -15.46 7.94
CA PRO A 80 -3.14 -14.46 7.37
C PRO A 80 -2.33 -13.37 6.66
N ASN A 81 -2.93 -12.72 5.66
CA ASN A 81 -2.41 -11.42 5.22
C ASN A 81 -2.64 -10.36 6.30
N LEU A 82 -1.96 -9.21 6.26
CA LEU A 82 -2.10 -8.21 7.33
C LEU A 82 -3.49 -7.58 7.41
N LEU A 83 -4.25 -7.54 6.30
CA LEU A 83 -5.63 -7.05 6.35
C LEU A 83 -6.50 -7.96 7.23
N ASP A 84 -6.34 -9.27 7.07
CA ASP A 84 -7.03 -10.27 7.89
C ASP A 84 -6.44 -10.32 9.32
N ALA A 85 -5.13 -10.16 9.47
CA ALA A 85 -4.45 -10.21 10.78
C ALA A 85 -4.95 -9.13 11.75
N ALA A 86 -5.24 -7.92 11.25
CA ALA A 86 -5.67 -6.77 12.05
C ALA A 86 -6.78 -7.05 13.07
N ASN A 87 -7.63 -8.06 12.81
CA ASN A 87 -8.76 -8.44 13.67
C ASN A 87 -8.69 -9.87 14.21
N HIS A 88 -7.69 -10.66 13.85
CA HIS A 88 -7.63 -12.10 14.16
C HIS A 88 -6.34 -12.54 14.86
N THR A 89 -5.38 -11.63 15.04
CA THR A 89 -4.12 -11.89 15.74
C THR A 89 -4.00 -11.01 16.98
N GLU A 90 -3.01 -11.31 17.82
CA GLU A 90 -2.72 -10.48 18.99
C GLU A 90 -2.43 -9.02 18.57
N PRO A 91 -3.09 -8.03 19.21
CA PRO A 91 -2.93 -6.61 18.90
C PRO A 91 -1.47 -6.13 18.85
N ALA A 92 -0.66 -6.57 19.82
CA ALA A 92 0.75 -6.22 19.91
C ALA A 92 1.57 -6.79 18.75
N SER A 93 1.30 -8.04 18.33
CA SER A 93 1.95 -8.65 17.17
C SER A 93 1.61 -7.90 15.88
N PHE A 94 0.34 -7.50 15.71
CA PHE A 94 -0.07 -6.71 14.55
C PHE A 94 0.61 -5.32 14.54
N ALA A 95 0.60 -4.61 15.67
CA ALA A 95 1.27 -3.30 15.79
C ALA A 95 2.78 -3.40 15.52
N ALA A 96 3.45 -4.43 16.05
CA ALA A 96 4.87 -4.69 15.80
C ALA A 96 5.14 -4.98 14.32
N ALA A 97 4.29 -5.75 13.64
CA ALA A 97 4.42 -6.01 12.21
C ALA A 97 4.23 -4.75 11.36
N VAL A 98 3.26 -3.90 11.71
CA VAL A 98 3.06 -2.60 11.06
C VAL A 98 4.27 -1.69 11.27
N ALA A 99 4.83 -1.67 12.49
CA ALA A 99 6.05 -0.93 12.78
C ALA A 99 7.24 -1.44 11.96
N GLU A 100 7.46 -2.76 11.87
CA GLU A 100 8.56 -3.34 11.06
C GLU A 100 8.45 -2.93 9.58
N ILE A 101 7.24 -2.93 9.00
CA ILE A 101 7.03 -2.47 7.61
C ILE A 101 7.22 -0.96 7.46
N ALA A 102 6.77 -0.16 8.43
CA ALA A 102 6.99 1.29 8.39
C ALA A 102 8.50 1.65 8.41
N HIS A 103 9.29 0.91 9.19
CA HIS A 103 10.75 1.01 9.15
C HIS A 103 11.32 0.61 7.78
N TRP A 104 10.82 -0.46 7.16
CA TRP A 104 11.26 -0.84 5.80
C TRP A 104 10.97 0.26 4.78
N ILE A 105 9.79 0.87 4.83
CA ILE A 105 9.42 1.97 3.93
C ILE A 105 10.39 3.15 4.11
N ARG A 106 10.69 3.55 5.36
CA ARG A 106 11.68 4.61 5.65
C ARG A 106 13.09 4.25 5.18
N ALA A 107 13.53 3.01 5.41
CA ALA A 107 14.85 2.53 5.01
C ALA A 107 15.05 2.50 3.49
N LEU A 108 13.96 2.55 2.71
CA LEU A 108 13.98 2.57 1.25
C LEU A 108 14.01 3.99 0.66
N ASP A 109 13.81 5.05 1.44
CA ASP A 109 13.61 6.42 0.94
C ASP A 109 14.73 6.90 0.00
N GLY A 110 15.99 6.60 0.35
CA GLY A 110 17.17 6.92 -0.46
C GLY A 110 17.55 5.88 -1.53
N SER A 111 16.80 4.79 -1.65
CA SER A 111 17.05 3.71 -2.61
C SER A 111 16.19 3.85 -3.87
N ASP A 112 16.55 3.11 -4.92
CA ASP A 112 15.73 2.99 -6.14
C ASP A 112 14.75 1.80 -6.08
N ALA A 113 14.17 1.56 -4.90
CA ALA A 113 13.14 0.57 -4.68
C ALA A 113 12.05 1.11 -3.75
N ARG A 114 10.80 0.72 -3.98
CA ARG A 114 9.64 1.02 -3.14
C ARG A 114 8.80 -0.23 -2.91
N LEU A 115 8.06 -0.23 -1.81
CA LEU A 115 7.08 -1.27 -1.49
C LEU A 115 5.70 -0.84 -1.98
N ASP A 116 4.95 -1.78 -2.56
CA ASP A 116 3.50 -1.63 -2.62
C ASP A 116 2.96 -2.00 -1.22
N ALA A 117 2.80 -0.97 -0.37
CA ALA A 117 2.43 -1.14 1.03
C ALA A 117 0.93 -1.47 1.24
N ASN A 118 0.26 -2.08 0.26
CA ASN A 118 -1.05 -2.67 0.52
C ASN A 118 -0.93 -3.79 1.56
N LEU A 119 -1.76 -3.78 2.61
CA LEU A 119 -1.76 -4.79 3.67
C LEU A 119 -1.89 -6.23 3.13
N ALA A 120 -2.60 -6.41 2.00
CA ALA A 120 -2.76 -7.70 1.35
C ALA A 120 -1.46 -8.27 0.75
N ASN A 121 -0.42 -7.45 0.61
CA ASN A 121 0.89 -7.86 0.07
C ASN A 121 1.81 -8.46 1.14
N PHE A 122 1.40 -8.46 2.40
CA PHE A 122 2.19 -8.98 3.52
C PHE A 122 1.43 -10.11 4.22
N CYS A 123 2.14 -11.20 4.51
CA CYS A 123 1.67 -12.27 5.38
C CYS A 123 2.33 -12.14 6.75
N LEU A 124 1.58 -12.44 7.82
CA LEU A 124 2.13 -12.56 9.16
C LEU A 124 2.46 -14.04 9.44
N THR A 125 3.74 -14.36 9.59
CA THR A 125 4.22 -15.70 9.98
C THR A 125 5.19 -15.55 11.13
N ASP A 126 5.02 -16.38 12.16
CA ASP A 126 5.86 -16.34 13.38
C ASP A 126 5.97 -14.90 13.96
N ASP A 127 4.82 -14.23 14.08
CA ASP A 127 4.65 -12.85 14.54
C ASP A 127 5.43 -11.77 13.76
N ARG A 128 5.90 -12.11 12.56
CA ARG A 128 6.69 -11.19 11.75
C ARG A 128 6.16 -11.07 10.32
N PRO A 129 6.14 -9.86 9.73
CA PRO A 129 5.66 -9.66 8.37
C PRO A 129 6.62 -10.26 7.35
N VAL A 130 6.07 -10.75 6.24
CA VAL A 130 6.80 -11.20 5.05
C VAL A 130 6.11 -10.62 3.82
N LEU A 131 6.88 -9.94 2.97
CA LEU A 131 6.40 -9.44 1.69
C LEU A 131 6.20 -10.60 0.72
N VAL A 132 4.95 -10.82 0.31
CA VAL A 132 4.55 -11.87 -0.62
C VAL A 132 4.15 -11.33 -1.98
N ASP A 133 3.94 -10.02 -2.14
CA ASP A 133 3.76 -9.37 -3.44
C ASP A 133 4.88 -8.38 -3.75
N VAL A 134 5.77 -8.77 -4.66
CA VAL A 134 6.84 -7.90 -5.17
C VAL A 134 6.56 -7.42 -6.61
N LEU A 135 5.35 -7.65 -7.12
CA LEU A 135 4.92 -7.22 -8.45
C LEU A 135 3.71 -6.27 -8.38
N PRO A 136 3.73 -5.16 -9.14
CA PRO A 136 4.83 -4.69 -9.98
C PRO A 136 6.03 -4.21 -9.15
N PRO A 137 7.27 -4.30 -9.66
CA PRO A 137 8.39 -3.65 -9.00
C PRO A 137 8.13 -2.13 -9.06
N LEU A 138 8.43 -1.42 -7.98
CA LEU A 138 8.26 0.02 -7.90
C LEU A 138 9.64 0.67 -7.81
N ILE A 139 10.10 1.17 -8.95
CA ILE A 139 11.45 1.75 -9.14
C ILE A 139 11.31 3.26 -9.41
N PRO A 140 11.64 4.14 -8.44
CA PRO A 140 11.52 5.60 -8.57
C PRO A 140 12.15 6.19 -9.84
N SER A 141 13.34 5.74 -10.24
CA SER A 141 14.05 6.23 -11.43
C SER A 141 13.30 5.96 -12.75
N LEU A 142 12.34 5.05 -12.72
CA LEU A 142 11.50 4.65 -13.85
C LEU A 142 10.05 5.09 -13.69
N ARG A 143 9.75 5.94 -12.69
CA ARG A 143 8.42 6.52 -12.47
C ARG A 143 7.93 7.19 -13.76
N PRO A 144 6.83 6.71 -14.37
CA PRO A 144 6.25 7.38 -15.52
C PRO A 144 5.78 8.78 -15.14
N LYS A 145 5.97 9.76 -16.03
CA LYS A 145 5.39 11.10 -15.85
C LYS A 145 3.85 10.99 -15.81
N PRO A 146 3.18 11.51 -14.77
CA PRO A 146 1.73 11.58 -14.71
C PRO A 146 1.15 12.36 -15.88
N VAL A 147 0.03 11.90 -16.46
CA VAL A 147 -0.68 12.62 -17.53
C VAL A 147 -2.11 13.01 -17.16
N ASN A 148 -2.57 12.63 -15.97
CA ASN A 148 -3.90 12.92 -15.45
C ASN A 148 -3.87 12.84 -13.91
N LEU A 149 -4.93 13.32 -13.24
CA LEU A 149 -5.01 13.37 -11.78
C LEU A 149 -4.93 11.99 -11.11
N PHE A 150 -5.42 10.92 -11.74
CA PHE A 150 -5.29 9.57 -11.19
C PHE A 150 -3.84 9.09 -11.24
N ASP A 151 -3.13 9.32 -12.36
CA ASP A 151 -1.72 8.98 -12.47
C ASP A 151 -0.90 9.75 -11.43
N GLU A 152 -1.26 11.00 -11.13
CA GLU A 152 -0.59 11.82 -10.12
C GLU A 152 -0.78 11.21 -8.72
N LEU A 153 -2.03 10.96 -8.31
CA LEU A 153 -2.37 10.30 -7.04
C LEU A 153 -1.71 8.93 -6.89
N PHE A 154 -1.77 8.11 -7.94
CA PHE A 154 -1.24 6.75 -7.93
C PHE A 154 0.30 6.77 -7.91
N ALA A 155 0.93 7.69 -8.65
CA ALA A 155 2.39 7.80 -8.64
C ALA A 155 2.91 8.26 -7.27
N VAL A 156 2.30 9.23 -6.61
CA VAL A 156 2.76 9.60 -5.26
C VAL A 156 2.56 8.45 -4.27
N LEU A 157 1.45 7.72 -4.37
CA LEU A 157 1.18 6.56 -3.52
C LEU A 157 2.25 5.46 -3.71
N CYS A 158 2.72 5.24 -4.94
CA CYS A 158 3.71 4.20 -5.23
C CYS A 158 5.16 4.63 -4.98
N PHE A 159 5.49 5.92 -5.07
CA PHE A 159 6.88 6.37 -5.12
C PHE A 159 7.30 7.34 -4.03
N ASP A 160 6.38 8.09 -3.44
CA ASP A 160 6.71 9.14 -2.48
C ASP A 160 6.56 8.59 -1.05
N THR A 161 7.69 8.36 -0.39
CA THR A 161 7.78 7.67 0.91
C THR A 161 6.86 8.26 1.99
N PRO A 162 6.74 9.59 2.18
CA PRO A 162 5.82 10.15 3.16
C PRO A 162 4.36 9.78 2.88
N VAL A 163 3.96 9.83 1.60
CA VAL A 163 2.60 9.50 1.18
C VAL A 163 2.32 8.01 1.33
N LEU A 164 3.29 7.16 0.99
CA LEU A 164 3.20 5.72 1.16
C LEU A 164 3.02 5.33 2.64
N LEU A 165 3.72 6.00 3.56
CA LEU A 165 3.57 5.80 5.01
C LEU A 165 2.19 6.23 5.51
N ASP A 166 1.76 7.44 5.16
CA ASP A 166 0.43 7.93 5.55
C ASP A 166 -0.67 6.99 5.07
N ALA A 167 -0.56 6.52 3.82
CA ALA A 167 -1.49 5.56 3.25
C ALA A 167 -1.46 4.21 3.99
N PHE A 168 -0.27 3.64 4.20
CA PHE A 168 -0.09 2.35 4.87
C PHE A 168 -0.64 2.34 6.29
N LEU A 169 -0.24 3.32 7.11
CA LEU A 169 -0.71 3.48 8.48
C LEU A 169 -2.22 3.74 8.53
N GLY A 170 -2.74 4.55 7.60
CA GLY A 170 -4.17 4.82 7.51
C GLY A 170 -4.97 3.56 7.16
N TYR A 171 -4.47 2.72 6.25
CA TYR A 171 -5.09 1.43 5.94
C TYR A 171 -5.01 0.47 7.13
N ALA A 172 -3.89 0.42 7.85
CA ALA A 172 -3.73 -0.41 9.04
C ALA A 172 -4.71 -0.03 10.16
N LEU A 173 -4.82 1.27 10.49
CA LEU A 173 -5.82 1.75 11.45
C LEU A 173 -7.24 1.45 10.99
N ARG A 174 -7.57 1.72 9.72
CA ARG A 174 -8.89 1.40 9.18
C ARG A 174 -9.20 -0.09 9.28
N ALA A 175 -8.22 -0.96 9.06
CA ALA A 175 -8.40 -2.40 9.19
C ALA A 175 -8.79 -2.80 10.63
N CYS A 176 -8.12 -2.23 11.64
CA CYS A 176 -8.47 -2.41 13.05
C CYS A 176 -9.86 -1.87 13.42
N LEU A 177 -10.34 -0.82 12.72
CA LEU A 177 -11.62 -0.19 13.02
C LEU A 177 -12.84 -0.98 12.50
N HIS A 178 -12.64 -2.03 11.70
CA HIS A 178 -13.73 -2.87 11.18
C HIS A 178 -14.43 -3.72 12.24
N THR A 179 -13.83 -3.91 13.42
CA THR A 179 -14.45 -4.61 14.53
C THR A 179 -14.83 -3.65 15.67
N PRO A 180 -15.83 -3.98 16.51
CA PRO A 180 -16.16 -3.18 17.68
C PRO A 180 -15.02 -3.10 18.72
N ASN A 181 -14.12 -4.08 18.73
CA ASN A 181 -12.96 -4.10 19.61
C ASN A 181 -11.93 -3.04 19.16
N ARG A 182 -11.68 -2.05 20.01
CA ARG A 182 -10.74 -0.94 19.72
C ARG A 182 -9.31 -1.19 20.18
N THR A 183 -9.05 -2.30 20.88
CA THR A 183 -7.69 -2.60 21.38
C THR A 183 -6.64 -2.63 20.26
N PRO A 184 -6.84 -3.31 19.11
CA PRO A 184 -5.86 -3.28 18.01
C PRO A 184 -5.57 -1.88 17.48
N ALA A 185 -6.59 -1.02 17.39
CA ALA A 185 -6.42 0.35 16.92
C ALA A 185 -5.61 1.19 17.93
N ARG A 186 -5.85 1.01 19.24
CA ARG A 186 -5.13 1.72 20.31
C ARG A 186 -3.66 1.30 20.40
N GLU A 187 -3.37 0.02 20.29
CA GLU A 187 -1.99 -0.50 20.29
C GLU A 187 -1.19 0.00 19.06
N LEU A 188 -1.89 0.32 17.97
CA LEU A 188 -1.26 0.85 16.76
C LEU A 188 -0.98 2.37 16.83
N LEU A 189 -1.69 3.13 17.68
CA LEU A 189 -1.53 4.58 17.76
C LEU A 189 -0.10 5.07 18.06
N PRO A 190 0.69 4.43 18.95
CA PRO A 190 2.09 4.79 19.14
C PRO A 190 2.90 4.70 17.85
N VAL A 191 2.73 3.61 17.09
CA VAL A 191 3.40 3.42 15.78
C VAL A 191 3.01 4.53 14.81
N VAL A 192 1.73 4.90 14.78
CA VAL A 192 1.26 6.00 13.93
C VAL A 192 1.94 7.31 14.29
N ARG A 193 2.07 7.63 15.58
CA ARG A 193 2.75 8.85 16.04
C ARG A 193 4.23 8.86 15.71
N ASP A 194 4.89 7.72 15.78
CA ASP A 194 6.33 7.60 15.49
C ASP A 194 6.66 7.77 14.00
N PHE A 195 5.72 7.44 13.11
CA PHE A 195 5.97 7.36 11.66
C PHE A 195 5.21 8.35 10.78
N ALA A 196 4.11 8.92 11.26
CA ALA A 196 3.34 9.91 10.51
C ALA A 196 4.24 11.08 10.08
N ALA A 197 4.00 11.62 8.89
CA ALA A 197 4.69 12.83 8.48
C ALA A 197 4.31 14.01 9.39
N ASP A 198 5.26 14.89 9.69
CA ASP A 198 4.97 16.16 10.35
C ASP A 198 3.91 16.93 9.55
N ASP A 199 3.06 17.69 10.26
CA ASP A 199 2.05 18.53 9.65
C ASP A 199 2.70 19.66 8.85
N ASP A 200 2.98 19.38 7.58
CA ASP A 200 3.31 20.40 6.59
C ASP A 200 1.99 21.01 6.09
N ALA A 201 1.69 22.21 6.59
CA ALA A 201 0.48 22.97 6.26
C ALA A 201 0.34 23.28 4.76
N ASP A 202 1.44 23.19 4.00
CA ASP A 202 1.46 23.49 2.56
C ASP A 202 1.32 22.25 1.67
N ALA A 203 1.00 21.09 2.24
CA ALA A 203 0.79 19.87 1.46
C ALA A 203 -0.41 20.00 0.49
N GLY A 204 -0.11 20.02 -0.81
CA GLY A 204 -1.14 19.99 -1.86
C GLY A 204 -1.79 18.61 -2.02
N PHE A 205 -2.74 18.52 -2.96
CA PHE A 205 -3.06 17.22 -3.56
C PHE A 205 -1.78 16.68 -4.24
N PRO A 206 -1.43 15.39 -4.08
CA PRO A 206 -2.20 14.32 -3.43
C PRO A 206 -1.80 13.96 -1.99
N ALA A 207 -0.80 14.60 -1.38
CA ALA A 207 -0.32 14.27 -0.03
C ALA A 207 -1.42 14.42 1.05
N THR A 208 -2.15 15.54 1.01
CA THR A 208 -3.26 15.82 1.94
C THR A 208 -4.37 14.76 1.90
N TRP A 209 -4.55 14.10 0.74
CA TRP A 209 -5.54 13.04 0.57
C TRP A 209 -5.29 11.84 1.49
N PHE A 210 -4.02 11.43 1.66
CA PHE A 210 -3.65 10.29 2.49
C PHE A 210 -3.39 10.68 3.94
N ARG A 211 -2.82 11.87 4.18
CA ARG A 211 -2.62 12.40 5.52
C ARG A 211 -3.94 12.54 6.29
N VAL A 212 -4.96 13.14 5.68
CA VAL A 212 -6.26 13.30 6.35
C VAL A 212 -6.90 11.95 6.64
N ARG A 213 -6.77 10.96 5.75
CA ARG A 213 -7.27 9.60 6.04
C ARG A 213 -6.62 9.01 7.29
N LEU A 214 -5.30 9.19 7.43
CA LEU A 214 -4.56 8.74 8.60
C LEU A 214 -5.05 9.47 9.86
N GLN A 215 -5.12 10.79 9.83
CA GLN A 215 -5.59 11.63 10.95
C GLN A 215 -7.00 11.23 11.38
N LEU A 216 -7.93 11.09 10.44
CA LEU A 216 -9.32 10.71 10.73
C LEU A 216 -9.41 9.30 11.35
N ALA A 217 -8.62 8.35 10.84
CA ALA A 217 -8.56 7.01 11.39
C ALA A 217 -7.94 7.01 12.81
N ALA A 218 -6.94 7.86 13.07
CA ALA A 218 -6.32 8.01 14.38
C ALA A 218 -7.29 8.63 15.39
N SER A 219 -7.99 9.71 15.03
CA SER A 219 -9.04 10.31 15.87
C SER A 219 -10.17 9.33 16.18
N ALA A 220 -10.58 8.50 15.23
CA ALA A 220 -11.57 7.46 15.48
C ALA A 220 -11.06 6.34 16.40
N ALA A 221 -9.77 5.98 16.32
CA ALA A 221 -9.14 5.06 17.27
C ALA A 221 -9.08 5.64 18.70
N CYS A 222 -8.97 6.96 18.83
CA CYS A 222 -9.10 7.69 20.11
C CYS A 222 -10.56 7.85 20.58
N GLY A 223 -11.55 7.58 19.72
CA GLY A 223 -12.98 7.75 20.02
C GLY A 223 -13.49 9.19 19.85
N GLU A 224 -12.70 10.07 19.22
CA GLU A 224 -13.04 11.47 18.95
C GLU A 224 -13.98 11.61 17.74
N VAL A 225 -13.90 10.66 16.80
CA VAL A 225 -14.69 10.64 15.57
C VAL A 225 -15.40 9.28 15.44
N ALA A 226 -16.63 9.31 14.91
CA ALA A 226 -17.38 8.10 14.61
C ALA A 226 -16.69 7.25 13.53
N VAL A 227 -16.65 5.93 13.72
CA VAL A 227 -15.97 5.02 12.77
C VAL A 227 -16.66 5.00 11.39
N GLU A 228 -17.96 5.22 11.36
CA GLU A 228 -18.74 5.40 10.14
C GLU A 228 -18.18 6.56 9.30
N SER A 229 -17.80 7.67 9.94
CA SER A 229 -17.19 8.81 9.24
C SER A 229 -15.84 8.46 8.62
N VAL A 230 -15.05 7.58 9.26
CA VAL A 230 -13.82 7.05 8.68
C VAL A 230 -14.12 6.23 7.43
N HIS A 231 -15.06 5.28 7.52
CA HIS A 231 -15.39 4.42 6.40
C HIS A 231 -15.99 5.19 5.21
N ASP A 232 -16.83 6.18 5.48
CA ASP A 232 -17.38 7.08 4.48
C ASP A 232 -16.27 7.89 3.81
N PHE A 233 -15.32 8.42 4.58
CA PHE A 233 -14.21 9.17 4.03
C PHE A 233 -13.27 8.31 3.19
N PHE A 234 -12.92 7.11 3.65
CA PHE A 234 -12.10 6.18 2.86
C PHE A 234 -12.82 5.75 1.57
N SER A 235 -14.15 5.64 1.60
CA SER A 235 -14.96 5.37 0.42
C SER A 235 -14.95 6.56 -0.54
N LEU A 236 -15.18 7.78 -0.03
CA LEU A 236 -15.12 9.04 -0.77
C LEU A 236 -13.73 9.25 -1.39
N THR A 237 -12.68 8.82 -0.72
CA THR A 237 -11.31 9.04 -1.18
C THR A 237 -10.77 7.85 -1.97
N SER A 238 -11.47 6.72 -2.10
CA SER A 238 -10.96 5.47 -2.69
C SER A 238 -10.19 5.66 -4.01
N VAL A 239 -8.94 5.19 -4.05
CA VAL A 239 -8.05 5.29 -5.23
C VAL A 239 -8.63 4.50 -6.41
N LEU A 240 -9.20 3.31 -6.13
CA LEU A 240 -9.87 2.49 -7.14
C LEU A 240 -11.08 3.22 -7.73
N GLY A 241 -11.92 3.82 -6.87
CA GLY A 241 -13.05 4.61 -7.31
C GLY A 241 -12.63 5.85 -8.08
N PHE A 242 -11.52 6.48 -7.71
CA PHE A 242 -10.96 7.65 -8.40
C PHE A 242 -10.45 7.31 -9.81
N GLY A 243 -9.84 6.13 -9.97
CA GLY A 243 -9.35 5.64 -11.27
C GLY A 243 -10.46 5.42 -12.30
N GLN A 244 -11.68 5.10 -11.85
CA GLN A 244 -12.84 4.86 -12.70
C GLN A 244 -13.54 6.14 -13.20
N LEU A 245 -13.17 7.31 -12.68
CA LEU A 245 -13.78 8.59 -13.03
C LEU A 245 -13.12 9.24 -14.25
N SER A 246 -13.88 10.10 -14.94
CA SER A 246 -13.32 11.03 -15.92
C SER A 246 -12.49 12.12 -15.23
N GLU A 247 -11.60 12.78 -15.96
CA GLU A 247 -10.75 13.83 -15.40
C GLU A 247 -11.55 14.99 -14.79
N HIS A 248 -12.66 15.37 -15.42
CA HIS A 248 -13.56 16.39 -14.89
C HIS A 248 -14.20 15.93 -13.57
N ALA A 249 -14.69 14.69 -13.50
CA ALA A 249 -15.27 14.14 -12.27
C ALA A 249 -14.23 13.96 -11.16
N ARG A 250 -12.96 13.68 -11.50
CA ARG A 250 -11.85 13.64 -10.55
C ARG A 250 -11.61 15.00 -9.89
N ARG A 251 -11.61 16.10 -10.65
CA ARG A 251 -11.51 17.46 -10.10
C ARG A 251 -12.64 17.75 -9.12
N HIS A 252 -13.88 17.51 -9.52
CA HIS A 252 -15.04 17.68 -8.62
C HIS A 252 -14.93 16.87 -7.33
N ARG A 253 -14.41 15.64 -7.43
CA ARG A 253 -14.19 14.78 -6.26
C ARG A 253 -13.06 15.31 -5.36
N ILE A 254 -11.99 15.87 -5.93
CA ILE A 254 -10.96 16.58 -5.16
C ILE A 254 -11.57 17.78 -4.43
N ASP A 255 -12.36 18.60 -5.11
CA ASP A 255 -13.01 19.76 -4.48
C ASP A 255 -13.98 19.33 -3.37
N ALA A 256 -14.70 18.22 -3.56
CA ALA A 256 -15.57 17.65 -2.53
C ALA A 256 -14.79 17.15 -1.31
N VAL A 257 -13.64 16.51 -1.52
CA VAL A 257 -12.74 16.09 -0.44
C VAL A 257 -12.17 17.30 0.28
N ALA A 258 -11.72 18.33 -0.44
CA ALA A 258 -11.20 19.57 0.14
C ALA A 258 -12.24 20.27 1.03
N ARG A 259 -13.50 20.37 0.58
CA ARG A 259 -14.59 20.90 1.43
C ARG A 259 -14.82 20.05 2.68
N ARG A 260 -14.82 18.71 2.53
CA ARG A 260 -15.03 17.81 3.66
C ARG A 260 -13.91 17.89 4.70
N ILE A 261 -12.67 18.14 4.27
CA ILE A 261 -11.52 18.37 5.16
C ILE A 261 -11.73 19.64 5.99
N GLN A 262 -12.21 20.72 5.36
CA GLN A 262 -12.49 21.99 6.05
C GLN A 262 -13.61 21.88 7.09
N GLU A 263 -14.52 20.92 6.96
CA GLU A 263 -15.58 20.68 7.95
C GLU A 263 -15.07 20.01 9.24
N TRP A 264 -13.84 19.46 9.22
CA TRP A 264 -13.23 18.76 10.35
C TRP A 264 -12.00 19.46 10.93
N SER A 265 -11.52 20.51 10.25
CA SER A 265 -10.45 21.39 10.73
C SER A 265 -11.04 22.52 11.58
#